data_AF-A0A8C0F621-F1
#
_entry.id   AF-A0A8C0F621-F1
#
_cell.length_a   1.000
_cell.length_b   1.000
_cell.length_c   1.000
_cell.angle_alpha   90.00
_cell.angle_beta   90.00
_cell.angle_gamma   90.00
#
_symmetry.space_group_name_H-M   'P 1'
#
loop_
_entity.id
_entity.type
_entity.pdbx_description
1 polymer ?
#
loop_
_entity_poly.entity_id
_entity_poly.type
_entity_poly.pdbx_seq_one_letter_code
_entity_poly.pdbx_strand_id
1 'polypeptide(L)'
;MDVGVLNLIIRAEEAEPVRWGPEREKAFQAMKGALASAPALGFRVLTQKLGPQRRPVASHSAQPDLVAVGNNFCVRAVTATAAAVGRSRR
;
A
#
# COMPACT_ATOMS: atom_id res chain seq x y z
N MET A 1 -29.45 -17.12 -7.33
CA MET A 1 -28.15 -16.68 -6.82
C MET A 1 -28.40 -16.21 -5.40
N ASP A 2 -27.99 -17.02 -4.44
CA ASP A 2 -28.41 -16.93 -3.04
C ASP A 2 -27.73 -15.73 -2.35
N VAL A 3 -28.54 -14.79 -1.87
CA VAL A 3 -28.10 -13.58 -1.17
C VAL A 3 -27.43 -13.93 0.17
N GLY A 4 -27.62 -15.15 0.68
CA GLY A 4 -27.00 -15.67 1.91
C GLY A 4 -25.50 -15.96 1.76
N VAL A 5 -25.00 -16.27 0.56
CA VAL A 5 -23.57 -16.55 0.33
C VAL A 5 -22.71 -15.28 0.45
N LEU A 6 -23.24 -14.13 0.02
CA LEU A 6 -22.52 -12.85 0.14
C LEU A 6 -22.41 -12.37 1.60
N ASN A 7 -23.38 -12.73 2.45
CA ASN A 7 -23.40 -12.37 3.86
C ASN A 7 -22.38 -13.18 4.71
N LEU A 8 -21.83 -14.26 4.17
CA LEU A 8 -20.79 -15.05 4.84
C LEU A 8 -19.37 -14.52 4.55
N ILE A 9 -19.18 -13.85 3.39
CA ILE A 9 -17.87 -13.29 2.99
C ILE A 9 -17.58 -12.00 3.77
N ILE A 10 -18.62 -11.27 4.19
CA ILE A 10 -18.53 -10.06 5.01
C ILE A 10 -19.16 -10.35 6.38
N ARG A 11 -18.68 -11.38 7.08
CA ARG A 11 -18.90 -11.42 8.53
C ARG A 11 -18.03 -10.33 9.14
N ALA A 12 -18.57 -9.12 9.20
CA ALA A 12 -18.14 -8.14 10.17
C ALA A 12 -18.47 -8.75 11.54
N GLU A 13 -17.53 -9.52 12.08
CA GLU A 13 -17.43 -9.67 13.53
C GLU A 13 -17.53 -8.25 14.08
N GLU A 14 -18.54 -7.96 14.91
CA GLU A 14 -18.73 -6.66 15.54
C GLU A 14 -17.51 -6.36 16.40
N ALA A 15 -16.46 -5.86 15.76
CA ALA A 15 -15.24 -5.45 16.41
C ALA A 15 -15.61 -4.33 17.37
N GLU A 16 -15.28 -4.51 18.65
CA GLU A 16 -15.53 -3.50 19.66
C GLU A 16 -15.07 -2.12 19.16
N PRO A 17 -15.86 -1.06 19.39
CA PRO A 17 -15.53 0.26 18.87
C PRO A 17 -14.14 0.65 19.37
N VAL A 18 -13.22 0.90 18.43
CA VAL A 18 -11.82 1.18 18.73
C VAL A 18 -11.76 2.38 19.68
N ARG A 19 -11.32 2.13 20.91
CA ARG A 19 -11.18 3.18 21.93
C ARG A 19 -10.06 4.14 21.53
N TRP A 20 -10.43 5.28 20.96
CA TRP A 20 -9.48 6.32 20.54
C TRP A 20 -9.04 7.18 21.73
N GLY A 21 -7.77 7.10 22.09
CA GLY A 21 -7.18 7.84 23.21
C GLY A 21 -6.03 8.75 22.77
N PRO A 22 -5.56 9.65 23.64
CA PRO A 22 -4.53 10.65 23.30
C PRO A 22 -3.20 10.00 22.87
N GLU A 23 -2.86 8.84 23.43
CA GLU A 23 -1.67 8.08 23.04
C GLU A 23 -1.77 7.56 21.59
N ARG A 24 -2.94 7.03 21.20
CA ARG A 24 -3.18 6.53 19.83
C ARG A 24 -3.24 7.67 18.82
N GLU A 25 -3.86 8.79 19.19
CA GLU A 25 -3.85 9.99 18.37
C GLU A 25 -2.41 10.49 18.15
N LYS A 26 -1.58 10.53 19.20
CA LYS A 26 -0.17 10.89 19.08
C LYS A 26 0.59 9.94 18.16
N ALA A 27 0.37 8.62 18.29
CA ALA A 27 0.97 7.63 17.39
C ALA A 27 0.51 7.81 15.95
N PHE A 28 -0.78 8.06 15.73
CA PHE A 28 -1.35 8.31 14.41
C PHE A 28 -0.78 9.58 13.77
N GLN A 29 -0.65 10.66 14.54
CA GLN A 29 -0.03 11.91 14.09
C GLN A 29 1.45 11.74 13.79
N ALA A 30 2.19 10.97 14.60
CA ALA A 30 3.58 10.62 14.33
C ALA A 30 3.71 9.82 13.03
N MET A 31 2.82 8.85 12.79
CA MET A 31 2.79 8.09 11.53
C MET A 31 2.48 8.99 10.33
N LYS A 32 1.51 9.91 10.44
CA LYS A 32 1.23 10.89 9.38
C LYS A 32 2.42 11.80 9.11
N GLY A 33 3.09 12.30 10.15
CA GLY A 33 4.28 13.14 10.02
C GLY A 33 5.43 12.40 9.34
N ALA A 34 5.66 11.13 9.71
CA ALA A 34 6.67 10.29 9.06
C ALA A 34 6.34 10.04 7.58
N LEU A 35 5.08 9.78 7.25
CA LEU A 35 4.64 9.60 5.86
C LEU A 35 4.75 10.89 5.03
N ALA A 36 4.44 12.04 5.60
CA ALA A 36 4.52 13.34 4.92
C ALA A 36 5.96 13.79 4.67
N SER A 37 6.89 13.44 5.57
CA SER A 37 8.32 13.78 5.48
C SER A 37 9.16 12.73 4.76
N ALA A 38 8.60 11.55 4.49
CA ALA A 38 9.30 10.50 3.76
C ALA A 38 9.64 10.97 2.34
N PRO A 39 10.90 10.82 1.90
CA PRO A 39 11.29 11.17 0.53
C PRO A 39 10.44 10.35 -0.43
N ALA A 40 9.77 11.03 -1.38
CA ALA A 40 8.79 10.50 -2.33
C ALA A 40 8.86 8.97 -2.48
N LEU A 41 8.14 8.27 -1.61
CA LEU A 41 8.08 6.82 -1.64
C LEU A 41 7.44 6.47 -2.97
N GLY A 42 8.11 5.65 -3.78
CA GLY A 42 7.52 5.14 -5.00
C GLY A 42 6.39 4.18 -4.64
N PHE A 43 5.18 4.71 -4.39
CA PHE A 43 4.01 3.92 -4.08
C PHE A 43 3.51 3.24 -5.35
N ARG A 44 3.53 1.91 -5.36
CA ARG A 44 3.12 1.10 -6.50
C ARG A 44 2.09 0.08 -6.05
N VAL A 45 0.97 0.04 -6.76
CA VAL A 45 -0.11 -0.90 -6.49
C VAL A 45 -0.06 -2.01 -7.53
N LEU A 46 0.12 -3.25 -7.08
CA LEU A 46 -0.11 -4.42 -7.91
C LEU A 46 -1.60 -4.61 -8.07
N THR A 47 -2.02 -4.75 -9.32
CA THR A 47 -3.42 -5.00 -9.66
C THR A 47 -3.54 -6.29 -10.46
N GLN A 48 -4.57 -7.07 -10.18
CA GLN A 48 -4.94 -8.26 -10.93
C GLN A 48 -6.23 -7.99 -11.70
N LYS A 49 -6.32 -8.55 -12.91
CA LYS A 49 -7.54 -8.49 -13.72
C LYS A 49 -8.55 -9.50 -13.16
N LEU A 50 -9.68 -9.01 -12.66
CA LEU A 50 -10.82 -9.80 -12.23
C LEU A 50 -12.01 -9.41 -13.12
N GLY A 51 -12.21 -10.20 -14.20
CA GLY A 51 -13.16 -9.86 -15.26
C GLY A 51 -12.77 -8.55 -15.97
N PRO A 52 -13.68 -7.57 -16.10
CA PRO A 52 -13.38 -6.28 -16.74
C PRO A 52 -12.63 -5.30 -15.83
N GLN A 53 -12.55 -5.53 -14.52
CA GLN A 53 -11.95 -4.60 -13.55
C GLN A 53 -10.54 -5.02 -13.13
N ARG A 54 -9.71 -4.02 -12.81
CA ARG A 54 -8.43 -4.21 -12.12
C ARG A 54 -8.66 -4.07 -10.62
N ARG A 55 -8.38 -5.12 -9.85
CA ARG A 55 -8.47 -5.10 -8.39
C ARG A 55 -7.07 -5.04 -7.78
N PRO A 56 -6.84 -4.16 -6.78
CA PRO A 56 -5.56 -4.10 -6.10
C PRO A 56 -5.34 -5.39 -5.29
N VAL A 57 -4.15 -5.98 -5.42
CA VAL A 57 -3.76 -7.22 -4.74
C VAL A 57 -2.71 -6.94 -3.67
N ALA A 58 -1.81 -5.99 -3.93
CA ALA A 58 -0.81 -5.58 -2.97
C ALA A 58 -0.35 -4.15 -3.23
N SER A 59 0.08 -3.47 -2.18
CA SER A 59 0.72 -2.16 -2.25
C SER A 59 2.17 -2.30 -1.85
N HIS A 60 3.08 -1.79 -2.67
CA HIS A 60 4.50 -1.75 -2.38
C HIS A 60 4.95 -0.31 -2.28
N SER A 61 5.59 0.00 -1.16
CA SER A 61 6.43 1.19 -1.01
C SER A 61 7.87 0.74 -0.95
N ALA A 62 8.74 1.48 -1.64
CA ALA A 62 10.16 1.24 -1.59
C ALA A 62 10.91 2.55 -1.74
N GLN A 63 11.91 2.74 -0.89
CA GLN A 63 12.87 3.79 -1.07
C GLN A 63 13.85 3.36 -2.17
N PRO A 64 14.07 4.17 -3.21
CA PRO A 64 15.08 3.87 -4.22
C PRO A 64 16.48 3.95 -3.60
N ASP A 65 17.38 3.04 -4.02
CA ASP A 65 18.78 3.08 -3.57
C ASP A 65 19.42 4.43 -3.89
N LEU A 66 20.38 4.86 -3.06
CA LEU A 66 21.03 6.18 -3.20
C LEU A 66 21.62 6.42 -4.59
N VAL A 67 22.14 5.36 -5.22
CA VAL A 67 22.65 5.40 -6.60
C VAL A 67 21.56 5.75 -7.61
N ALA A 68 20.35 5.22 -7.42
CA ALA A 68 19.21 5.56 -8.27
C ALA A 68 18.74 7.00 -8.01
N VAL A 69 18.73 7.45 -6.75
CA VAL A 69 18.30 8.81 -6.38
C VAL A 69 19.12 9.90 -7.08
N GLY A 70 20.44 9.70 -7.24
CA GLY A 70 21.34 10.64 -7.91
C GLY A 70 21.22 10.70 -9.43
N ASN A 71 20.31 9.92 -10.04
CA ASN A 71 20.18 9.81 -11.49
C ASN A 71 19.00 10.62 -12.05
N ASN A 72 18.91 10.72 -13.38
CA ASN A 72 17.80 11.36 -14.06
C ASN A 72 16.47 10.63 -13.80
N PHE A 73 15.36 11.35 -14.02
CA PHE A 73 14.02 10.85 -13.74
C PHE A 73 13.69 9.51 -14.43
N CYS A 74 14.10 9.35 -15.70
CA CYS A 74 13.83 8.14 -16.46
C CYS A 74 14.52 6.92 -15.85
N VAL A 75 15.79 7.06 -15.48
CA VAL A 75 16.55 5.96 -14.84
C VAL A 75 15.97 5.63 -13.46
N ARG A 76 15.53 6.63 -12.69
CA ARG A 76 14.81 6.44 -11.43
C ARG A 76 13.49 5.69 -11.61
N ALA A 77 12.73 6.02 -12.65
CA ALA A 77 11.47 5.35 -12.95
C ALA A 77 11.67 3.86 -13.32
N VAL A 78 12.71 3.56 -14.11
CA VAL A 78 13.06 2.19 -14.51
C VAL A 78 13.53 1.37 -13.33
N THR A 79 14.47 1.88 -12.53
CA THR A 79 14.97 1.19 -11.33
C THR A 79 13.86 0.93 -10.30
N ALA A 80 12.98 1.91 -10.05
CA ALA A 80 11.83 1.72 -9.18
C ALA A 80 10.84 0.66 -9.70
N THR A 81 10.68 0.54 -11.03
CA THR A 81 9.81 -0.49 -11.63
C THR A 81 10.44 -1.87 -11.52
N ALA A 82 11.74 -2.00 -11.77
CA ALA A 82 12.47 -3.26 -11.61
C ALA A 82 12.41 -3.77 -10.16
N ALA A 83 12.59 -2.88 -9.19
CA ALA A 83 12.48 -3.22 -7.77
C ALA A 83 11.06 -3.68 -7.38
N ALA A 84 10.02 -3.12 -7.99
CA ALA A 84 8.65 -3.56 -7.75
C ALA A 84 8.42 -4.97 -8.30
N VAL A 85 8.81 -5.23 -9.56
CA VAL A 85 8.67 -6.56 -10.19
C VAL A 85 9.46 -7.63 -9.44
N GLY A 86 10.68 -7.32 -9.00
CA GLY A 86 11.49 -8.25 -8.21
C GLY A 86 10.86 -8.60 -6.85
N ARG A 87 10.06 -7.70 -6.26
CA ARG A 87 9.30 -7.99 -5.03
C ARG A 87 8.03 -8.78 -5.30
N SER A 88 7.38 -8.59 -6.45
CA SER A 88 6.16 -9.33 -6.82
C SER A 88 6.41 -10.81 -7.16
N ARG A 89 7.67 -11.21 -7.32
CA ARG A 89 8.08 -12.58 -7.69
C ARG A 89 8.56 -13.42 -6.50
N ARG A 90 8.63 -12.86 -5.30
CA ARG A 90 8.96 -13.58 -4.07
C ARG A 90 7.68 -13.98 -3.35
#